data_AF-A0A7V2QKN6-F1
#
_entry.id   AF-A0A7V2QKN6-F1
#
_cell.length_a   1.000
_cell.length_b   1.000
_cell.length_c   1.000
_cell.angle_alpha   90.00
_cell.angle_beta   90.00
_cell.angle_gamma   90.00
#
_symmetry.space_group_name_H-M   'P 1'
#
loop_
_entity.id
_entity.type
_entity.pdbx_description
1 polymer ?
#
loop_
_entity_poly.entity_id
_entity_poly.type
_entity_poly.pdbx_seq_one_letter_code
_entity_poly.pdbx_strand_id
1 'polypeptide(L)' 'MGQAVIDSSCCGLGTWGYVLVPGYIISWHKRTNADGLPVTEVEPISDKSAQDSIRRLITEAESITQVEFW' A
#
# COMPACT_ATOMS: atom_id res chain seq x y z
N MET A 1 -2.14 -0.25 -5.43
CA MET A 1 -3.16 0.75 -5.08
C MET A 1 -4.49 0.04 -4.97
N GLY A 2 -5.29 0.37 -3.98
CA GLY A 2 -6.64 -0.17 -3.81
C GLY A 2 -7.67 0.93 -3.91
N GLN A 3 -8.92 0.53 -4.16
CA GLN A 3 -10.08 1.40 -4.13
C GLN A 3 -10.98 0.93 -3.00
N ALA A 4 -11.25 1.79 -2.04
CA ALA A 4 -12.32 1.57 -1.08
C ALA A 4 -13.64 2.08 -1.66
N VAL A 5 -14.70 1.31 -1.47
CA VAL A 5 -16.06 1.62 -1.94
C VAL A 5 -17.05 1.35 -0.81
N ILE A 6 -17.85 2.35 -0.47
CA ILE A 6 -18.98 2.25 0.45
C ILE A 6 -20.25 2.27 -0.38
N ASP A 7 -20.87 1.12 -0.55
CA ASP A 7 -22.06 0.92 -1.40
C ASP A 7 -23.38 1.16 -0.65
N SER A 8 -23.44 0.85 0.65
CA SER A 8 -24.64 1.00 1.47
C SER A 8 -24.44 2.06 2.57
N SER A 9 -24.60 3.33 2.22
CA SER A 9 -24.60 4.44 3.18
C SER A 9 -25.92 5.22 3.11
N CYS A 10 -26.36 5.77 4.24
CA CYS A 10 -27.59 6.57 4.34
C CYS A 10 -27.55 7.83 3.45
N CYS A 11 -26.36 8.31 3.08
CA CYS A 11 -26.14 9.61 2.45
C CYS A 11 -25.41 9.55 1.10
N GLY A 12 -25.32 8.38 0.45
CA GLY A 12 -24.78 8.23 -0.91
C GLY A 12 -23.57 7.29 -1.03
N LEU A 13 -22.96 7.27 -2.22
CA LEU A 13 -21.80 6.45 -2.55
C LEU A 13 -20.51 7.17 -2.14
N GLY A 14 -19.65 6.48 -1.38
CA GLY A 14 -18.31 6.97 -1.03
C GLY A 14 -17.25 6.10 -1.68
N THR A 15 -16.29 6.69 -2.40
CA THR A 15 -15.13 5.95 -2.91
C THR A 15 -13.85 6.77 -2.76
N TRP A 16 -12.76 6.10 -2.40
CA TRP A 16 -11.44 6.72 -2.34
C TRP A 16 -10.34 5.70 -2.66
N GLY A 17 -9.25 6.20 -3.23
CA GLY A 17 -8.04 5.41 -3.44
C GLY A 17 -7.22 5.33 -2.17
N TYR A 18 -6.50 4.21 -1.99
CA TYR A 18 -5.53 4.06 -0.92
C TYR A 18 -4.29 3.28 -1.38
N VAL A 19 -3.19 3.48 -0.68
CA VAL A 19 -1.93 2.78 -0.88
C VAL A 19 -1.49 2.14 0.42
N LEU A 20 -1.03 0.89 0.32
CA LEU A 20 -0.42 0.16 1.41
C LEU A 20 1.03 -0.11 1.04
N VAL A 21 1.97 0.42 1.83
CA VAL A 21 3.40 0.27 1.63
C VAL A 21 3.95 -0.74 2.62
N PRO A 22 4.24 -1.98 2.19
CA PRO A 22 4.64 -3.05 3.10
C PRO A 22 6.09 -2.96 3.56
N GLY A 23 6.96 -2.29 2.79
CA GLY A 23 8.37 -2.20 3.10
C GLY A 23 9.28 -2.07 1.89
N TYR A 24 10.59 -2.10 2.13
CA TYR A 24 11.60 -2.28 1.08
C TYR A 24 11.68 -3.75 0.66
N ILE A 25 11.81 -4.02 -0.63
CA ILE A 25 12.00 -5.37 -1.13
C ILE A 25 13.43 -5.83 -0.81
N ILE A 26 13.54 -6.87 0.01
CA ILE A 26 14.83 -7.50 0.35
C ILE A 26 15.11 -8.71 -0.55
N SER A 27 14.07 -9.44 -0.96
CA SER A 27 14.20 -10.52 -1.93
C SER A 27 12.93 -10.70 -2.74
N TRP A 28 13.01 -10.46 -4.04
CA TRP A 28 11.89 -10.53 -4.95
C TRP A 28 11.59 -11.98 -5.37
N HIS A 29 10.36 -12.46 -5.14
CA HIS A 29 9.88 -13.78 -5.58
C HIS A 29 10.84 -14.95 -5.32
N LYS A 30 11.53 -14.92 -4.19
CA LYS A 30 12.60 -15.88 -3.84
C LYS A 30 12.11 -17.30 -3.66
N ARG A 31 10.83 -17.48 -3.32
CA ARG A 31 10.21 -18.79 -3.11
C ARG A 31 8.74 -18.79 -3.51
N THR A 32 8.16 -19.98 -3.51
CA THR A 32 6.73 -20.19 -3.70
C THR A 32 6.11 -20.68 -2.39
N ASN A 33 4.88 -20.27 -2.07
CA ASN A 33 4.14 -20.77 -0.90
C ASN A 33 3.42 -22.10 -1.22
N ALA A 34 2.68 -22.64 -0.24
CA ALA A 34 1.96 -23.91 -0.40
C ALA A 34 0.88 -23.86 -1.51
N ASP A 35 0.37 -22.67 -1.82
CA ASP A 35 -0.66 -22.44 -2.84
C ASP A 35 -0.07 -22.21 -4.25
N GLY A 36 1.25 -22.33 -4.41
CA GLY A 36 1.90 -22.09 -5.70
C GLY A 36 2.13 -20.60 -6.02
N LEU A 37 1.96 -19.70 -5.05
CA LEU A 37 2.10 -18.26 -5.24
C LEU A 37 3.53 -17.76 -4.92
N PRO A 38 4.09 -16.83 -5.72
CA PRO A 38 5.41 -16.28 -5.45
C PRO A 38 5.41 -15.43 -4.18
N VAL A 39 6.48 -15.54 -3.39
CA VAL A 39 6.66 -14.82 -2.12
C VAL A 39 7.85 -13.88 -2.21
N THR A 40 7.60 -12.61 -1.87
CA THR A 40 8.61 -11.57 -1.72
C THR A 40 8.88 -11.30 -0.25
N GLU A 41 10.15 -11.22 0.13
CA GLU A 41 10.58 -10.78 1.46
C GLU A 41 10.72 -9.25 1.46
N VAL A 42 10.10 -8.61 2.45
CA VAL A 42 10.13 -7.14 2.63
C VAL A 42 10.60 -6.77 4.03
N GLU A 43 11.29 -5.65 4.14
CA GLU A 43 11.66 -5.01 5.41
C GLU A 43 10.73 -3.81 5.66
N PRO A 44 9.91 -3.82 6.73
CA PRO A 44 9.05 -2.70 7.08
C PRO A 44 9.84 -1.41 7.27
N ILE A 45 9.29 -0.29 6.79
CA ILE A 45 9.95 1.02 6.87
C ILE A 45 9.61 1.62 8.23
N SER A 46 10.54 1.61 9.19
CA SER A 46 10.33 2.21 10.52
C SER A 46 10.74 3.67 10.59
N ASP A 47 11.63 4.12 9.71
CA ASP A 47 12.11 5.50 9.65
C ASP A 47 11.01 6.47 9.19
N LYS A 48 10.69 7.45 10.03
CA LYS A 48 9.59 8.38 9.77
C LYS A 48 9.89 9.35 8.62
N SER A 49 11.14 9.77 8.46
CA SER A 49 11.54 10.67 7.36
C SER A 49 11.40 9.96 6.01
N ALA A 50 11.75 8.68 5.95
CA ALA A 50 11.56 7.83 4.80
C ALA A 50 10.07 7.60 4.50
N GLN A 51 9.26 7.29 5.52
CA GLN A 51 7.80 7.18 5.36
C GLN A 51 7.20 8.47 4.79
N ASP A 52 7.57 9.64 5.32
CA ASP A 52 7.04 10.93 4.89
C ASP A 52 7.47 11.27 3.45
N SER A 53 8.72 10.97 3.10
CA SER A 53 9.23 11.15 1.74
C SER A 53 8.50 10.25 0.74
N ILE A 54 8.29 8.98 1.08
CA ILE A 54 7.56 8.02 0.24
C ILE A 54 6.09 8.43 0.10
N ARG A 55 5.45 8.83 1.21
CA ARG A 55 4.07 9.33 1.19
C ARG A 55 3.91 10.51 0.25
N ARG A 56 4.84 11.47 0.31
CA ARG A 56 4.85 12.62 -0.59
C ARG A 56 4.98 12.21 -2.05
N LEU A 57 5.94 11.35 -2.37
CA LEU A 57 6.14 10.86 -3.75
C LEU A 57 4.89 10.17 -4.31
N ILE A 58 4.26 9.30 -3.52
CA ILE A 58 3.04 8.59 -3.93
C ILE A 58 1.87 9.57 -4.10
N THR A 59 1.70 10.51 -3.16
CA THR A 59 0.61 11.49 -3.22
C THR A 59 0.73 12.38 -4.46
N GLU A 60 1.95 12.84 -4.77
CA GLU A 60 2.23 13.68 -5.94
C GLU A 60 2.06 12.91 -7.26
N ALA A 61 2.46 11.64 -7.32
CA ALA A 61 2.38 10.83 -8.53
C ALA A 61 0.97 10.31 -8.83
N GLU A 62 0.24 9.88 -7.79
CA GLU A 62 -0.99 9.09 -7.95
C GLU A 62 -2.26 9.87 -7.54
N SER A 63 -2.12 11.09 -7.01
CA SER A 63 -3.25 11.87 -6.43
C SER A 63 -4.02 11.13 -5.32
N ILE A 64 -3.36 10.18 -4.64
CA ILE A 64 -3.91 9.41 -3.51
C ILE A 64 -3.33 9.96 -2.21
N THR A 65 -4.21 10.39 -1.30
CA THR A 65 -3.79 10.96 0.00
C THR A 65 -3.70 9.92 1.10
N GLN A 66 -4.43 8.81 1.00
CA GLN A 66 -4.39 7.75 2.00
C GLN A 66 -3.26 6.76 1.70
N VAL A 67 -2.11 6.97 2.36
CA VAL A 67 -0.93 6.11 2.26
C VAL A 67 -0.57 5.58 3.64
N GLU A 68 -0.75 4.28 3.82
CA GLU A 68 -0.48 3.56 5.06
C GLU A 68 0.76 2.67 4.94
N PHE A 69 1.47 2.49 6.04
CA PHE A 69 2.65 1.64 6.17
C PHE A 69 2.35 0.52 7.16
N TRP A 70 2.89 -0.68 6.93
CA TRP A 70 2.81 -1.80 7.88
C TRP A 70 3.63 -1.57 9.15
#